data_AF-A0A7W5B051-F1
#
_entry.id   AF-A0A7W5B051-F1
#
_cell.length_a   1.000
_cell.length_b   1.000
_cell.length_c   1.000
_cell.angle_alpha   90.00
_cell.angle_beta   90.00
_cell.angle_gamma   90.00
#
_symmetry.space_group_name_H-M   'P 1'
#
loop_
_entity.id
_entity.type
_entity.pdbx_description
1 polymer ?
#
loop_
_entity_poly.entity_id
_entity_poly.type
_entity_poly.pdbx_seq_one_letter_code
_entity_poly.pdbx_strand_id
1 'polypeptide(L)'
;MTTTVIVILTLIFSVFLYIQSLLSIRKGKDYSKRIYSTSMLKSEIEAGFEGFLITVMNVRYPTTEVDVARINNIIKKYNRKVIVFSGEDPSVETEQLINKLDIRYWPSMVYVREGRRVGGVFCIEHKNAKLEEPITEYIEKKLGLRVYG
;
A
#
# COMPACT_ATOMS: atom_id res chain seq x y z
N MET A 1 23.63 -10.30 45.12
CA MET A 1 22.17 -10.37 44.86
C MET A 1 21.74 -9.48 43.69
N THR A 2 22.35 -8.32 43.47
CA THR A 2 22.04 -7.41 42.34
C THR A 2 22.43 -7.98 40.96
N THR A 3 23.57 -8.66 40.85
CA THR A 3 24.06 -9.25 39.59
C THR A 3 23.14 -10.34 39.03
N THR A 4 22.58 -11.20 39.88
CA THR A 4 21.66 -12.26 39.45
C THR A 4 20.35 -11.71 38.90
N VAL A 5 19.83 -10.63 39.51
CA VAL A 5 18.61 -9.94 39.06
C VAL A 5 18.83 -9.26 37.70
N ILE A 6 20.00 -8.64 37.49
CA ILE A 6 20.35 -8.01 36.22
C ILE A 6 20.43 -9.03 35.09
N VAL A 7 21.05 -10.19 35.33
CA VAL A 7 21.17 -11.27 34.33
C VAL A 7 19.79 -11.80 33.93
N ILE A 8 18.87 -11.98 34.87
CA ILE A 8 17.50 -12.43 34.59
C ILE A 8 16.75 -11.38 33.76
N LEU A 9 16.87 -10.09 34.11
CA LEU A 9 16.23 -9.00 33.37
C LEU A 9 16.76 -8.88 31.94
N THR A 10 18.07 -8.98 31.71
CA THR A 10 18.62 -8.96 30.34
C THR A 10 18.18 -10.17 29.54
N LEU A 11 18.06 -11.35 30.14
CA LEU A 11 17.57 -12.55 29.46
C LEU A 11 16.10 -12.40 29.04
N ILE A 12 15.25 -11.90 29.94
CA ILE A 12 13.83 -11.62 29.64
C ILE A 12 13.71 -10.57 28.52
N PHE A 13 14.48 -9.49 28.59
CA PHE A 13 14.44 -8.43 27.59
C PHE A 13 14.93 -8.91 26.22
N SER A 14 15.97 -9.75 26.18
CA SER A 14 16.50 -10.35 24.94
C SER A 14 15.49 -11.27 24.27
N VAL A 15 14.80 -12.11 25.05
CA VAL A 15 13.73 -12.98 24.55
C VAL A 15 12.55 -12.15 24.05
N PHE A 16 12.18 -11.08 24.76
CA PHE A 16 11.11 -10.17 24.33
C PHE A 16 11.42 -9.49 22.99
N LEU A 17 12.64 -8.96 22.84
CA LEU A 17 13.09 -8.36 21.57
C LEU A 17 13.14 -9.39 20.44
N TYR A 18 13.56 -10.62 20.73
CA TYR A 18 13.57 -11.70 19.75
C TYR A 18 12.16 -12.06 19.25
N ILE A 19 11.19 -12.16 20.16
CA ILE A 19 9.78 -12.39 19.82
C ILE A 19 9.22 -11.24 18.99
N GLN A 20 9.50 -9.98 19.37
CA GLN A 20 9.07 -8.80 18.59
C GLN A 20 9.67 -8.79 17.18
N SER A 21 10.95 -9.14 17.04
CA SER A 21 11.62 -9.28 15.74
C SER A 21 10.96 -10.34 14.87
N LEU A 22 10.70 -11.53 15.44
CA LEU A 22 9.99 -12.62 14.74
C LEU A 22 8.58 -12.22 14.29
N LEU A 23 7.83 -11.52 15.14
CA LEU A 23 6.50 -11.01 14.80
C LEU A 23 6.55 -9.98 13.67
N SER A 24 7.55 -9.09 13.68
CA SER A 24 7.78 -8.10 12.62
C SER A 24 8.12 -8.77 11.28
N ILE A 25 9.00 -9.78 11.28
CA ILE A 25 9.37 -10.57 10.09
C ILE A 25 8.15 -11.31 9.54
N ARG A 26 7.31 -11.88 10.40
CA ARG A 26 6.12 -12.62 9.98
C ARG A 26 5.08 -11.72 9.33
N LYS A 27 4.86 -10.52 9.89
CA LYS A 27 3.97 -9.49 9.30
C LYS A 27 4.48 -9.03 7.93
N GLY A 28 5.78 -8.72 7.81
CA GLY A 28 6.38 -8.34 6.53
C GLY A 28 6.25 -9.41 5.44
N LYS A 29 6.29 -10.71 5.80
CA LYS A 29 6.07 -11.82 4.86
C LYS A 29 4.62 -11.92 4.37
N ASP A 30 3.63 -11.73 5.23
CA ASP A 30 2.21 -11.77 4.80
C ASP A 30 1.83 -10.58 3.92
N TYR A 31 2.41 -9.41 4.17
CA TYR A 31 2.21 -8.22 3.34
C TYR A 31 2.78 -8.41 1.92
N SER A 32 3.96 -9.03 1.80
CA SER A 32 4.59 -9.31 0.50
C SER A 32 3.74 -10.19 -0.43
N LYS A 33 2.90 -11.06 0.13
CA LYS A 33 1.98 -11.92 -0.66
C LYS A 33 0.79 -11.18 -1.24
N ARG A 34 0.45 -9.99 -0.70
CA ARG A 34 -0.68 -9.17 -1.15
C ARG A 34 -0.30 -8.13 -2.19
N ILE A 35 1.01 -8.00 -2.45
CA ILE A 35 1.54 -7.14 -3.51
C ILE A 35 1.54 -7.96 -4.79
N TYR A 36 0.90 -7.41 -5.81
CA TYR A 36 0.88 -8.02 -7.13
C TYR A 36 2.29 -8.00 -7.70
N SER A 37 2.73 -9.15 -8.19
CA SER A 37 3.89 -9.19 -9.08
C SER A 37 3.57 -8.47 -10.37
N THR A 38 4.58 -7.96 -11.05
CA THR A 38 4.43 -7.22 -12.31
C THR A 38 3.68 -8.01 -13.38
N SER A 39 3.89 -9.33 -13.44
CA SER A 39 3.18 -10.24 -14.35
C SER A 39 1.66 -10.28 -14.08
N MET A 40 1.25 -10.34 -12.82
CA MET A 40 -0.17 -10.33 -12.42
C MET A 40 -0.82 -8.97 -12.66
N LEU A 41 -0.06 -7.88 -12.46
CA LEU A 41 -0.51 -6.52 -12.71
C LEU A 41 -0.81 -6.30 -14.19
N LYS A 42 0.09 -6.75 -15.08
CA LYS A 42 -0.11 -6.65 -16.53
C LYS A 42 -1.34 -7.43 -16.98
N SER A 43 -1.49 -8.68 -16.54
CA SER A 43 -2.65 -9.51 -16.92
C SER A 43 -3.98 -8.90 -16.46
N GLU A 44 -4.05 -8.33 -15.25
CA GLU A 44 -5.27 -7.67 -14.76
C GLU A 44 -5.61 -6.43 -15.59
N ILE A 45 -4.60 -5.60 -15.91
CA ILE A 45 -4.80 -4.39 -16.70
C ILE A 45 -5.26 -4.72 -18.13
N GLU A 46 -4.66 -5.73 -18.75
CA GLU A 46 -5.07 -6.23 -20.06
C GLU A 46 -6.46 -6.88 -20.05
N ALA A 47 -6.86 -7.49 -18.92
CA ALA A 47 -8.20 -8.05 -18.71
C ALA A 47 -9.29 -6.99 -18.47
N GLY A 48 -8.98 -5.70 -18.64
CA GLY A 48 -9.95 -4.61 -18.48
C GLY A 48 -10.15 -4.18 -17.03
N PHE A 49 -9.11 -4.26 -16.20
CA PHE A 49 -9.16 -3.77 -14.82
C PHE A 49 -9.77 -2.37 -14.71
N GLU A 50 -10.78 -2.28 -13.85
CA GLU A 50 -11.36 -1.02 -13.39
C GLU A 50 -11.31 -0.98 -11.86
N GLY A 51 -10.55 -0.04 -11.33
CA GLY A 51 -10.30 0.02 -9.89
C GLY A 51 -9.16 0.95 -9.53
N PHE A 52 -8.72 0.85 -8.28
CA PHE A 52 -7.63 1.67 -7.76
C PHE A 52 -6.33 0.89 -7.76
N LEU A 53 -5.27 1.52 -8.29
CA LEU A 53 -3.91 1.05 -8.14
C LEU A 53 -3.22 1.85 -7.04
N ILE A 54 -2.52 1.14 -6.16
CA ILE A 54 -1.72 1.73 -5.09
C ILE A 54 -0.26 1.35 -5.31
N THR A 55 0.59 2.36 -5.46
CA THR A 55 2.04 2.20 -5.52
C THR A 55 2.62 2.37 -4.13
N VAL A 56 3.53 1.47 -3.76
CA VAL A 56 4.25 1.53 -2.48
C VAL A 56 5.76 1.62 -2.70
N MET A 57 6.44 2.38 -1.84
CA MET A 57 7.89 2.28 -1.66
C MET A 57 8.19 1.21 -0.62
N ASN A 58 9.20 0.39 -0.89
CA ASN A 58 9.84 -0.56 0.01
C ASN A 58 8.91 -1.24 1.06
N VAL A 59 8.49 -2.47 0.73
CA VAL A 59 7.55 -3.36 1.45
C VAL A 59 7.92 -3.66 2.92
N ARG A 60 9.08 -3.19 3.40
CA ARG A 60 9.63 -3.49 4.72
C ARG A 60 9.12 -2.58 5.84
N TYR A 61 8.36 -1.52 5.55
CA TYR A 61 7.86 -0.60 6.56
C TYR A 61 6.45 -0.96 7.05
N PRO A 62 6.26 -1.29 8.35
CA PRO A 62 4.95 -1.63 8.93
C PRO A 62 3.89 -0.52 8.78
N THR A 63 4.34 0.73 8.69
CA THR A 63 3.49 1.90 8.49
C THR A 63 2.79 1.90 7.14
N THR A 64 3.49 1.49 6.07
CA THR A 64 2.93 1.39 4.72
C THR A 64 1.84 0.32 4.64
N GLU A 65 2.02 -0.81 5.33
CA GLU A 65 1.01 -1.88 5.39
C GLU A 65 -0.30 -1.42 6.05
N VAL A 66 -0.19 -0.72 7.18
CA VAL A 66 -1.36 -0.21 7.91
C VAL A 66 -2.12 0.82 7.08
N ASP A 67 -1.40 1.73 6.43
CA ASP A 67 -1.97 2.77 5.59
C ASP A 67 -2.69 2.17 4.36
N VAL A 68 -2.06 1.21 3.68
CA VAL A 68 -2.66 0.51 2.53
C VAL A 68 -3.86 -0.32 2.93
N ALA A 69 -3.81 -1.04 4.06
CA ALA A 69 -4.94 -1.81 4.55
C ALA A 69 -6.14 -0.91 4.86
N ARG A 70 -5.89 0.27 5.44
CA ARG A 70 -6.93 1.27 5.71
C ARG A 70 -7.54 1.80 4.42
N ILE A 71 -6.71 2.22 3.46
CA ILE A 71 -7.17 2.69 2.15
C ILE A 71 -8.00 1.61 1.45
N ASN A 72 -7.54 0.36 1.46
CA ASN A 72 -8.27 -0.77 0.86
C ASN A 72 -9.65 -0.98 1.51
N ASN A 73 -9.76 -0.87 2.84
CA ASN A 73 -11.03 -0.98 3.52
C ASN A 73 -12.02 0.13 3.13
N ILE A 74 -11.53 1.35 2.89
CA ILE A 74 -12.36 2.46 2.40
C ILE A 74 -12.84 2.17 0.98
N ILE A 75 -11.94 1.76 0.08
CA ILE A 75 -12.28 1.49 -1.33
C ILE A 75 -13.28 0.32 -1.45
N LYS A 76 -13.16 -0.70 -0.59
CA LYS A 76 -14.11 -1.83 -0.54
C LYS A 76 -15.54 -1.39 -0.26
N LYS A 77 -15.75 -0.29 0.48
CA LYS A 77 -17.10 0.29 0.70
C LYS A 77 -17.78 0.69 -0.62
N TYR A 78 -17.00 1.00 -1.65
CA TYR A 78 -17.46 1.40 -2.98
C TYR A 78 -17.50 0.24 -3.99
N ASN A 79 -17.32 -1.01 -3.55
CA ASN A 79 -17.29 -2.21 -4.40
C ASN A 79 -16.31 -2.10 -5.58
N ARG A 80 -15.13 -1.49 -5.35
CA ARG A 80 -14.06 -1.37 -6.34
C ARG A 80 -12.88 -2.28 -6.01
N LYS A 81 -12.23 -2.80 -7.05
CA LYS A 81 -11.00 -3.59 -6.92
C LYS A 81 -9.83 -2.68 -6.54
N VAL A 82 -8.92 -3.23 -5.75
CA VAL A 82 -7.65 -2.58 -5.38
C VAL A 82 -6.51 -3.52 -5.73
N ILE A 83 -5.55 -2.99 -6.48
CA ILE A 83 -4.28 -3.68 -6.73
C ILE A 83 -3.16 -2.85 -6.11
N VAL A 84 -2.30 -3.52 -5.34
CA VAL A 84 -1.12 -2.92 -4.71
C VAL A 84 0.10 -3.47 -5.42
N PHE A 85 0.99 -2.61 -5.89
CA PHE A 85 2.24 -3.03 -6.53
C PHE A 85 3.42 -2.20 -6.04
N SER A 86 4.63 -2.76 -6.15
CA SER A 86 5.86 -2.07 -5.77
C SER A 86 6.29 -1.11 -6.88
N GLY A 87 6.41 0.18 -6.57
CA GLY A 87 6.92 1.17 -7.53
C GLY A 87 8.42 1.08 -7.77
N GLU A 88 9.15 0.39 -6.88
CA GLU A 88 10.60 0.18 -6.93
C GLU A 88 10.99 -1.13 -7.64
N ASP A 89 10.03 -1.84 -8.23
CA ASP A 89 10.34 -3.03 -9.01
C ASP A 89 11.08 -2.60 -10.31
N PRO A 90 12.32 -3.08 -10.54
CA PRO A 90 13.14 -2.68 -11.68
C PRO A 90 12.68 -3.30 -13.01
N SER A 91 11.57 -4.06 -13.02
CA SER A 91 11.01 -4.63 -14.24
C SER A 91 10.54 -3.55 -15.22
N VAL A 92 10.88 -3.75 -16.49
CA VAL A 92 10.52 -2.87 -17.61
C VAL A 92 9.01 -2.66 -17.69
N GLU A 93 8.23 -3.68 -17.33
CA GLU A 93 6.77 -3.63 -17.33
C GLU A 93 6.21 -2.71 -16.24
N THR A 94 6.85 -2.67 -15.06
CA THR A 94 6.48 -1.74 -13.98
C THR A 94 6.77 -0.31 -14.41
N GLU A 95 7.93 -0.07 -15.00
CA GLU A 95 8.34 1.25 -15.48
C GLU A 95 7.41 1.74 -16.62
N GLN A 96 7.09 0.88 -17.59
CA GLN A 96 6.13 1.18 -18.65
C GLN A 96 4.76 1.55 -18.09
N LEU A 97 4.28 0.83 -17.06
CA LEU A 97 3.00 1.12 -16.44
C LEU A 97 3.02 2.45 -15.67
N ILE A 98 4.07 2.69 -14.87
CA ILE A 98 4.27 3.94 -14.13
C ILE A 98 4.27 5.12 -15.12
N ASN A 99 4.98 5.00 -16.23
CA ASN A 99 5.03 6.02 -17.28
C ASN A 99 3.67 6.18 -17.98
N LYS A 100 3.00 5.09 -18.35
CA LYS A 100 1.66 5.12 -18.97
C LYS A 100 0.61 5.77 -18.09
N LEU A 101 0.69 5.56 -16.78
CA LEU A 101 -0.21 6.13 -15.79
C LEU A 101 0.28 7.47 -15.23
N ASP A 102 1.42 7.98 -15.71
CA ASP A 102 2.05 9.25 -15.29
C ASP A 102 2.16 9.34 -13.75
N ILE A 103 2.60 8.25 -13.12
CA ILE A 103 2.79 8.16 -11.67
C ILE A 103 4.17 8.71 -11.32
N ARG A 104 4.24 9.92 -10.78
CA ARG A 104 5.52 10.61 -10.47
C ARG A 104 5.91 10.58 -8.99
N TYR A 105 5.00 10.14 -8.13
CA TYR A 105 5.17 10.18 -6.68
C TYR A 105 4.86 8.81 -6.09
N TRP A 106 5.64 8.42 -5.09
CA TRP A 106 5.44 7.18 -4.36
C TRP A 106 5.54 7.48 -2.85
N PRO A 107 4.73 6.83 -1.99
CA PRO A 107 3.57 6.01 -2.36
C PRO A 107 2.40 6.86 -2.90
N SER A 108 1.62 6.30 -3.82
CA SER A 108 0.49 7.00 -4.45
C SER A 108 -0.66 6.09 -4.84
N MET A 109 -1.84 6.68 -5.03
CA MET A 109 -3.05 6.00 -5.46
C MET A 109 -3.61 6.65 -6.73
N VAL A 110 -3.95 5.81 -7.72
CA VAL A 110 -4.57 6.24 -8.97
C VAL A 110 -5.81 5.40 -9.27
N TYR A 111 -6.81 6.02 -9.88
CA TYR A 111 -7.95 5.30 -10.42
C TYR A 111 -7.71 4.97 -11.89
N VAL A 112 -7.92 3.71 -12.26
CA VAL A 112 -7.71 3.19 -13.62
C VAL A 112 -9.02 2.65 -14.14
N ARG A 113 -9.34 3.02 -15.38
CA ARG A 113 -10.45 2.50 -16.17
C ARG A 113 -9.97 2.32 -17.60
N GLU A 114 -10.29 1.19 -18.23
CA GLU A 114 -9.91 0.89 -19.63
C GLU A 114 -8.39 1.03 -19.87
N GLY A 115 -7.58 0.63 -18.88
CA GLY A 115 -6.12 0.69 -18.97
C GLY A 115 -5.51 2.09 -19.00
N ARG A 116 -6.28 3.14 -18.63
CA ARG A 116 -5.82 4.53 -18.52
C ARG A 116 -6.11 5.10 -17.14
N ARG A 117 -5.28 6.04 -16.69
CA ARG A 117 -5.52 6.82 -15.47
C ARG A 117 -6.68 7.78 -15.69
N VAL A 118 -7.60 7.85 -14.73
CA VAL A 118 -8.71 8.81 -14.73
C VAL A 118 -8.40 9.97 -13.78
N GLY A 119 -8.10 11.14 -14.37
CA GLY A 119 -7.76 12.39 -13.66
C GLY A 119 -6.39 12.38 -12.96
N GLY A 120 -6.24 13.17 -11.90
CA GLY A 120 -4.99 13.29 -11.13
C GLY A 120 -4.66 12.13 -10.18
N VAL A 121 -3.44 12.15 -9.65
CA VAL A 121 -2.85 11.18 -8.70
C VAL A 121 -3.07 11.63 -7.25
N PHE A 122 -3.34 10.71 -6.34
CA PHE A 122 -3.35 10.97 -4.89
C PHE A 122 -2.00 10.57 -4.29
N CYS A 123 -1.28 11.51 -3.68
CA CYS A 123 -0.05 11.19 -2.95
C CYS A 123 -0.40 10.70 -1.54
N ILE A 124 0.06 9.49 -1.21
CA ILE A 124 -0.19 8.88 0.10
C ILE A 124 0.90 9.37 1.05
N GLU A 125 0.77 10.60 1.54
CA GLU A 125 1.63 11.05 2.62
C GLU A 125 1.16 10.50 3.96
N HIS A 126 2.07 10.22 4.89
CA HIS A 126 1.75 9.63 6.18
C HIS A 126 0.77 10.48 7.03
N LYS A 127 0.68 11.80 6.74
CA LYS A 127 -0.32 12.71 7.30
C LYS A 127 -1.71 12.49 6.70
N ASN A 128 -1.77 12.30 5.38
CA ASN A 128 -3.02 12.14 4.64
C ASN A 128 -3.58 10.71 4.77
N ALA A 129 -2.71 9.70 4.86
CA ALA A 129 -3.12 8.30 5.03
C ALA A 129 -3.86 8.02 6.35
N LYS A 130 -3.60 8.85 7.37
CA LYS A 130 -4.30 8.77 8.66
C LYS A 130 -5.70 9.37 8.62
N LEU A 131 -5.98 10.24 7.64
CA LEU A 131 -7.23 10.97 7.51
C LEU A 131 -8.14 10.23 6.52
N GLU A 132 -9.26 9.69 6.99
CA GLU A 132 -10.22 8.97 6.15
C GLU A 132 -10.92 9.90 5.15
N GLU A 133 -11.17 11.15 5.53
CA GLU A 133 -11.90 12.13 4.74
C GLU A 133 -11.22 12.50 3.40
N PRO A 134 -9.92 12.88 3.34
CA PRO A 134 -9.24 13.16 2.06
C PRO A 134 -9.20 11.98 1.10
N ILE A 135 -9.06 10.75 1.63
CA ILE A 135 -9.07 9.52 0.82
C ILE A 135 -10.46 9.30 0.24
N THR A 136 -11.49 9.45 1.07
CA THR A 136 -12.89 9.30 0.70
C THR A 136 -13.29 10.33 -0.35
N GLU A 137 -12.94 11.59 -0.15
CA GLU A 137 -13.21 12.67 -1.09
C GLU A 137 -12.54 12.41 -2.45
N TYR A 138 -11.29 11.96 -2.44
CA TYR A 138 -10.60 11.57 -3.67
C TYR A 138 -11.34 10.43 -4.39
N ILE A 139 -11.73 9.38 -3.69
CA ILE A 139 -12.47 8.23 -4.27
C ILE A 139 -13.80 8.68 -4.86
N GLU A 140 -14.61 9.42 -4.10
CA GLU A 140 -15.92 9.90 -4.54
C GLU A 140 -15.82 10.81 -5.75
N LYS A 141 -14.80 11.68 -5.79
CA LYS A 141 -14.49 12.51 -6.95
C LYS A 141 -14.13 11.68 -8.17
N LYS A 142 -13.35 10.60 -8.03
CA LYS A 142 -13.00 9.72 -9.16
C LYS A 142 -14.16 8.89 -9.67
N LEU A 143 -15.06 8.50 -8.78
CA LEU A 143 -16.25 7.73 -9.12
C LEU A 143 -17.40 8.60 -9.65
N GLY A 144 -17.25 9.93 -9.64
CA GLY A 144 -18.31 10.87 -10.04
C GLY A 144 -19.48 10.91 -9.07
N LEU A 145 -19.26 10.51 -7.81
CA LEU A 145 -20.29 10.48 -6.76
C LEU A 145 -20.48 11.86 -6.09
N ARG A 146 -19.47 12.74 -6.19
CA ARG A 146 -19.59 14.15 -5.82
C ARG A 146 -19.45 15.03 -7.07
N VAL A 147 -20.54 15.72 -7.40
CA VAL A 147 -20.54 16.84 -8.34
C VAL A 147 -20.32 18.10 -7.52
N TYR A 148 -19.13 18.70 -7.60
CA TYR A 148 -18.95 20.05 -7.08
C TYR A 148 -19.70 21.00 -8.03
N GLY A 149 -20.77 21.61 -7.52
CA GLY A 149 -21.33 22.85 -8.07
C GLY A 149 -20.49 24.04 -7.65
#